data_AF-A0A7L9BXD5-F1
#
_entry.id   AF-A0A7L9BXD5-F1
#
_cell.length_a   1.000
_cell.length_b   1.000
_cell.length_c   1.000
_cell.angle_alpha   90.00
_cell.angle_beta   90.00
_cell.angle_gamma   90.00
#
_symmetry.space_group_name_H-M   'P 1'
#
loop_
_entity.id
_entity.type
_entity.pdbx_description
1 polymer ?
#
loop_
_entity_poly.entity_id
_entity_poly.type
_entity_poly.pdbx_seq_one_letter_code
_entity_poly.pdbx_strand_id
1 'polypeptide(L)'
;MTRTNFIAPALAAILTLVASRPAAAQYEQVEQPADKGAPAIQNAFALQGPISHGDLLDLGEDDHLQYALLAGRAGGQILSGGTASGDALALQGSTANDGNILLNALGGNVGIGTGAPAFLLDVNGAANIAGNLTVGGTLSVPGNFNFSGDLTVDGTVFTHFVTANSPLQLQTDGVTRVYIDDNTNNGNVGVGNPPPVPPAFPLDVNGDIHTNSQLRSSIPDGTAPMVVASMTRVDNLNVDKLDGLSEEEFALLAGRPGGQQLNGGTNNNDPLTLNGSATNDGDVIINPNGGNVGIMTTTPGEKLDVVGGNIRTNQQFISTIPDGTPPLVVDSMTVVTNLNADKLDGRHEDEFALLAGRPGGQVLHGGDAAGDDLVLDSTSDPMKGFVILNPTPVGPGAGSVGIGTMNPTEALEVIGCIKADCLKITAPNFVGVSPLGMVRAGTSVDVLPQVDGTAKVRASAVGTHSTMIPVNLHTSLFGTQQKLANVQVYYKVTSPNSFIAVTRARIMGPNGTFTNLAVNATQQKSTAWTSYFVTPATPVDITGPLYLNFELNYTGTNTAHDIQIGQIILTTVE
;
A
#
# COMPACT_ATOMS: atom_id res chain seq x y z
N MET A 1 -51.58 -83.87 -108.33
CA MET A 1 -51.52 -85.16 -107.62
C MET A 1 -52.73 -85.25 -106.71
N THR A 2 -53.52 -86.33 -106.89
CA THR A 2 -54.43 -87.02 -105.95
C THR A 2 -55.47 -86.18 -105.16
N ARG A 3 -56.77 -86.22 -105.50
CA ARG A 3 -57.81 -87.25 -105.13
C ARG A 3 -57.87 -87.49 -103.61
N THR A 4 -59.00 -87.47 -102.91
CA THR A 4 -60.16 -88.39 -102.96
C THR A 4 -61.18 -87.88 -101.91
N ASN A 5 -62.42 -87.51 -102.21
CA ASN A 5 -63.67 -88.30 -102.28
C ASN A 5 -64.09 -89.05 -100.99
N PHE A 6 -65.44 -89.16 -100.86
CA PHE A 6 -66.28 -90.15 -100.13
C PHE A 6 -66.85 -89.73 -98.75
N ILE A 7 -68.15 -89.87 -98.38
CA ILE A 7 -69.36 -90.51 -98.96
C ILE A 7 -70.63 -89.83 -98.35
N ALA A 8 -71.72 -89.77 -99.12
CA ALA A 8 -73.13 -89.76 -98.67
C ALA A 8 -73.51 -91.17 -98.08
N PRO A 9 -74.74 -91.73 -98.03
CA PRO A 9 -76.07 -91.41 -98.60
C PRO A 9 -77.17 -91.51 -97.50
N ALA A 10 -78.49 -91.42 -97.71
CA ALA A 10 -79.37 -92.25 -98.52
C ALA A 10 -80.80 -91.64 -98.44
N LEU A 11 -81.51 -91.44 -99.57
CA LEU A 11 -82.37 -92.41 -100.29
C LEU A 11 -83.72 -92.55 -99.54
N ALA A 12 -84.91 -92.53 -100.12
CA ALA A 12 -85.46 -92.85 -101.43
C ALA A 12 -86.96 -92.39 -101.37
N ALA A 13 -87.82 -92.30 -102.37
CA ALA A 13 -87.95 -92.98 -103.66
C ALA A 13 -89.30 -92.52 -104.28
N ILE A 14 -89.39 -92.25 -105.58
CA ILE A 14 -90.06 -93.12 -106.60
C ILE A 14 -91.46 -92.61 -106.97
N LEU A 15 -91.94 -92.55 -108.23
CA LEU A 15 -91.47 -92.89 -109.59
C LEU A 15 -92.68 -92.47 -110.49
N THR A 16 -92.54 -91.67 -111.58
CA THR A 16 -92.24 -92.14 -112.97
C THR A 16 -93.53 -92.50 -113.72
N LEU A 17 -93.79 -92.22 -115.00
CA LEU A 17 -93.01 -91.73 -116.15
C LEU A 17 -93.89 -91.90 -117.41
N VAL A 18 -93.35 -91.43 -118.53
CA VAL A 18 -93.48 -91.99 -119.90
C VAL A 18 -94.44 -91.26 -120.82
N ALA A 19 -93.82 -90.74 -121.88
CA ALA A 19 -94.39 -90.22 -123.10
C ALA A 19 -94.75 -91.35 -124.09
N SER A 20 -95.77 -91.11 -124.95
CA SER A 20 -95.83 -91.77 -126.26
C SER A 20 -96.74 -91.05 -127.27
N ARG A 21 -96.12 -90.63 -128.39
CA ARG A 21 -96.55 -90.73 -129.80
C ARG A 21 -97.59 -89.76 -130.43
N PRO A 22 -97.47 -89.45 -131.76
CA PRO A 22 -98.38 -88.58 -132.51
C PRO A 22 -99.35 -89.30 -133.49
N ALA A 23 -100.35 -88.53 -133.97
CA ALA A 23 -101.22 -88.64 -135.16
C ALA A 23 -102.34 -89.72 -135.25
N ALA A 24 -103.57 -89.35 -134.84
CA ALA A 24 -104.82 -89.37 -135.62
C ALA A 24 -106.02 -88.99 -134.72
N ALA A 25 -106.92 -88.14 -135.23
CA ALA A 25 -108.15 -87.62 -134.62
C ALA A 25 -107.97 -86.72 -133.38
N GLN A 26 -107.80 -85.40 -133.60
CA GLN A 26 -107.85 -84.40 -132.52
C GLN A 26 -108.81 -83.28 -132.96
N TYR A 27 -110.08 -83.50 -132.63
CA TYR A 27 -111.18 -82.56 -132.61
C TYR A 27 -111.52 -82.29 -131.13
N GLU A 28 -112.01 -81.08 -130.88
CA GLU A 28 -112.83 -80.67 -129.74
C GLU A 28 -112.19 -80.72 -128.35
N GLN A 29 -111.86 -79.53 -127.83
CA GLN A 29 -112.74 -78.66 -127.03
C GLN A 29 -112.65 -79.02 -125.54
N VAL A 30 -112.01 -78.14 -124.78
CA VAL A 30 -112.79 -77.31 -123.87
C VAL A 30 -112.31 -75.88 -124.06
N GLU A 31 -113.19 -75.06 -124.66
CA GLU A 31 -113.10 -73.63 -124.85
C GLU A 31 -112.81 -72.95 -123.48
N GLN A 32 -112.05 -71.85 -123.37
CA GLN A 32 -112.34 -70.50 -123.90
C GLN A 32 -113.80 -70.05 -123.63
N PRO A 33 -114.16 -68.75 -123.62
CA PRO A 33 -113.46 -67.67 -124.29
C PRO A 33 -113.38 -66.33 -123.53
N ALA A 34 -112.57 -65.47 -124.12
CA ALA A 34 -112.62 -64.03 -123.97
C ALA A 34 -113.99 -63.45 -124.35
N ASP A 35 -114.43 -62.39 -123.65
CA ASP A 35 -115.01 -61.25 -124.36
C ASP A 35 -114.91 -59.94 -123.57
N LYS A 36 -114.91 -58.89 -124.37
CA LYS A 36 -114.78 -57.45 -124.18
C LYS A 36 -115.65 -56.84 -123.07
N GLY A 37 -115.17 -55.70 -122.57
CA GLY A 37 -116.04 -54.64 -122.06
C GLY A 37 -115.37 -53.72 -121.05
N ALA A 38 -115.07 -52.47 -121.42
CA ALA A 38 -115.21 -51.37 -120.44
C ALA A 38 -116.72 -51.19 -120.19
N PRO A 39 -117.22 -50.90 -118.96
CA PRO A 39 -117.00 -49.61 -118.29
C PRO A 39 -117.09 -49.56 -116.72
N ALA A 40 -116.85 -48.35 -116.19
CA ALA A 40 -117.49 -47.68 -115.02
C ALA A 40 -116.94 -47.83 -113.58
N ILE A 41 -116.05 -46.89 -113.22
CA ILE A 41 -116.13 -45.86 -112.14
C ILE A 41 -116.98 -46.18 -110.89
N GLN A 42 -116.40 -46.04 -109.68
CA GLN A 42 -116.84 -45.08 -108.63
C GLN A 42 -115.96 -45.06 -107.35
N ASN A 43 -115.28 -43.91 -107.17
CA ASN A 43 -114.95 -43.16 -105.94
C ASN A 43 -115.18 -43.83 -104.56
N ALA A 44 -114.27 -43.65 -103.59
CA ALA A 44 -114.18 -42.41 -102.81
C ALA A 44 -113.17 -42.44 -101.62
N PHE A 45 -112.70 -41.23 -101.28
CA PHE A 45 -112.09 -40.71 -100.04
C PHE A 45 -110.57 -40.83 -99.83
N ALA A 46 -109.77 -39.80 -99.55
CA ALA A 46 -109.79 -38.33 -99.73
C ALA A 46 -108.44 -37.84 -99.16
N LEU A 47 -107.74 -36.94 -99.85
CA LEU A 47 -106.59 -36.18 -99.35
C LEU A 47 -107.11 -34.93 -98.61
N GLN A 48 -106.64 -34.64 -97.38
CA GLN A 48 -106.59 -33.27 -96.81
C GLN A 48 -105.92 -33.22 -95.43
N GLY A 49 -104.65 -32.80 -95.38
CA GLY A 49 -103.87 -32.48 -94.18
C GLY A 49 -102.38 -32.41 -94.50
N PRO A 50 -101.60 -31.50 -93.89
CA PRO A 50 -100.18 -31.28 -94.22
C PRO A 50 -99.41 -32.60 -94.14
N ILE A 51 -98.82 -32.98 -95.28
CA ILE A 51 -97.91 -34.12 -95.37
C ILE A 51 -96.67 -33.74 -94.58
N SER A 52 -96.35 -34.55 -93.58
CA SER A 52 -95.19 -34.37 -92.73
C SER A 52 -93.92 -34.51 -93.57
N HIS A 53 -92.88 -33.71 -93.27
CA HIS A 53 -91.58 -33.81 -93.95
C HIS A 53 -90.95 -35.21 -93.91
N GLY A 54 -91.46 -36.11 -93.05
CA GLY A 54 -91.09 -37.52 -92.99
C GLY A 54 -91.77 -38.48 -93.99
N ASP A 55 -92.76 -38.05 -94.77
CA ASP A 55 -93.36 -38.92 -95.80
C ASP A 55 -92.55 -38.93 -97.13
N LEU A 56 -91.43 -38.21 -97.18
CA LEU A 56 -90.50 -38.11 -98.30
C LEU A 56 -89.15 -38.71 -97.90
N LEU A 57 -88.65 -39.67 -98.69
CA LEU A 57 -87.34 -40.31 -98.50
C LEU A 57 -86.19 -39.33 -98.77
N ASP A 58 -85.91 -38.43 -97.82
CA ASP A 58 -84.61 -37.82 -97.47
C ASP A 58 -84.86 -36.60 -96.57
N LEU A 59 -84.67 -36.77 -95.26
CA LEU A 59 -84.91 -35.80 -94.18
C LEU A 59 -83.87 -34.65 -94.12
N GLY A 60 -83.52 -34.07 -95.27
CA GLY A 60 -82.54 -32.97 -95.38
C GLY A 60 -83.13 -31.57 -95.18
N GLU A 61 -84.45 -31.41 -95.24
CA GLU A 61 -85.13 -30.11 -95.18
C GLU A 61 -86.26 -30.14 -94.13
N ASP A 62 -85.96 -29.65 -92.91
CA ASP A 62 -86.97 -29.31 -91.90
C ASP A 62 -87.00 -27.79 -91.72
N ASP A 63 -88.19 -27.19 -91.85
CA ASP A 63 -88.47 -25.76 -91.86
C ASP A 63 -89.02 -25.22 -90.52
N HIS A 64 -89.08 -26.05 -89.47
CA HIS A 64 -89.55 -25.63 -88.15
C HIS A 64 -88.46 -24.97 -87.30
N LEU A 65 -88.66 -23.70 -86.93
CA LEU A 65 -87.78 -22.87 -86.08
C LEU A 65 -87.63 -23.34 -84.61
N GLN A 66 -88.12 -24.52 -84.23
CA GLN A 66 -88.20 -24.98 -82.83
C GLN A 66 -87.20 -26.07 -82.45
N TYR A 67 -86.51 -26.69 -83.40
CA TYR A 67 -85.45 -27.64 -83.09
C TYR A 67 -84.09 -26.93 -83.13
N ALA A 68 -83.23 -27.21 -82.15
CA ALA A 68 -81.83 -26.84 -82.25
C ALA A 68 -81.29 -27.43 -83.56
N LEU A 69 -80.81 -26.58 -84.48
CA LEU A 69 -80.33 -26.98 -85.80
C LEU A 69 -79.16 -27.97 -85.64
N LEU A 70 -79.46 -29.27 -85.72
CA LEU A 70 -78.51 -30.37 -85.56
C LEU A 70 -78.13 -31.02 -86.90
N ALA A 71 -78.43 -30.35 -88.01
CA ALA A 71 -78.07 -30.81 -89.35
C ALA A 71 -76.71 -30.21 -89.77
N GLY A 72 -75.71 -31.05 -90.05
CA GLY A 72 -74.55 -30.66 -90.87
C GLY A 72 -73.17 -30.52 -90.22
N ARG A 73 -72.87 -31.18 -89.08
CA ARG A 73 -71.46 -31.33 -88.63
C ARG A 73 -71.03 -32.79 -88.64
N ALA A 74 -69.98 -33.09 -89.40
CA ALA A 74 -69.28 -34.37 -89.31
C ALA A 74 -68.58 -34.46 -87.95
N GLY A 75 -69.07 -35.34 -87.06
CA GLY A 75 -68.64 -35.45 -85.66
C GLY A 75 -69.78 -35.04 -84.72
N GLY A 76 -70.65 -36.00 -84.40
CA GLY A 76 -71.95 -35.76 -83.77
C GLY A 76 -71.94 -35.18 -82.35
N GLN A 77 -73.01 -34.46 -82.07
CA GLN A 77 -73.43 -33.98 -80.75
C GLN A 77 -74.91 -34.35 -80.61
N ILE A 78 -75.35 -34.83 -79.45
CA ILE A 78 -76.73 -35.22 -79.15
C ILE A 78 -77.32 -34.20 -78.17
N LEU A 79 -78.45 -33.60 -78.53
CA LEU A 79 -79.28 -32.80 -77.64
C LEU A 79 -80.57 -33.58 -77.34
N SER A 80 -80.79 -33.97 -76.10
CA SER A 80 -81.99 -34.71 -75.68
C SER A 80 -82.68 -33.99 -74.53
N GLY A 81 -83.93 -33.59 -74.72
CA GLY A 81 -84.81 -33.03 -73.68
C GLY A 81 -86.27 -33.32 -74.01
N GLY A 82 -87.11 -33.47 -72.98
CA GLY A 82 -88.56 -33.62 -73.11
C GLY A 82 -89.32 -32.34 -72.76
N THR A 83 -90.63 -32.32 -72.99
CA THR A 83 -91.49 -31.14 -72.77
C THR A 83 -92.24 -31.17 -71.44
N ALA A 84 -92.08 -32.22 -70.62
CA ALA A 84 -92.71 -32.32 -69.32
C ALA A 84 -91.90 -31.57 -68.25
N SER A 85 -92.59 -31.11 -67.20
CA SER A 85 -91.95 -30.47 -66.05
C SER A 85 -90.99 -31.46 -65.37
N GLY A 86 -89.71 -31.09 -65.25
CA GLY A 86 -88.67 -31.92 -64.64
C GLY A 86 -87.85 -32.75 -65.63
N ASP A 87 -88.18 -32.75 -66.92
CA ASP A 87 -87.34 -33.35 -67.95
C ASP A 87 -85.99 -32.62 -68.02
N ALA A 88 -84.89 -33.37 -68.01
CA ALA A 88 -83.55 -32.81 -68.13
C ALA A 88 -83.20 -32.53 -69.60
N LEU A 89 -82.55 -31.40 -69.85
CA LEU A 89 -81.89 -31.14 -71.13
C LEU A 89 -80.45 -31.64 -71.04
N ALA A 90 -80.11 -32.69 -71.79
CA ALA A 90 -78.76 -33.24 -71.87
C ALA A 90 -78.08 -32.86 -73.19
N LEU A 91 -76.82 -32.43 -73.08
CA LEU A 91 -75.92 -32.07 -74.16
C LEU A 91 -74.73 -33.03 -74.12
N GLN A 92 -74.57 -33.89 -75.12
CA GLN A 92 -73.54 -34.94 -75.16
C GLN A 92 -72.74 -34.91 -76.47
N GLY A 93 -71.43 -35.21 -76.42
CA GLY A 93 -70.62 -35.49 -77.62
C GLY A 93 -70.81 -36.94 -78.09
N SER A 94 -70.69 -37.23 -79.39
CA SER A 94 -70.96 -38.57 -79.96
C SER A 94 -69.72 -39.42 -80.27
N THR A 95 -68.56 -39.13 -79.68
CA THR A 95 -67.34 -39.97 -79.78
C THR A 95 -66.75 -40.21 -78.38
N ALA A 96 -65.95 -41.28 -78.24
CA ALA A 96 -65.51 -41.91 -76.99
C ALA A 96 -64.66 -41.07 -75.99
N ASN A 97 -64.74 -39.74 -76.05
CA ASN A 97 -64.27 -38.83 -75.01
C ASN A 97 -65.49 -38.05 -74.47
N ASP A 98 -66.17 -38.64 -73.49
CA ASP A 98 -67.34 -38.05 -72.83
C ASP A 98 -66.96 -36.87 -71.92
N GLY A 99 -67.44 -35.67 -72.27
CA GLY A 99 -67.45 -34.44 -71.45
C GLY A 99 -67.76 -33.22 -72.33
N ASN A 100 -69.02 -32.78 -72.57
CA ASN A 100 -70.04 -32.13 -71.71
C ASN A 100 -69.48 -30.85 -71.03
N ILE A 101 -69.58 -29.59 -71.49
CA ILE A 101 -70.53 -28.86 -72.35
C ILE A 101 -69.81 -27.59 -72.87
N LEU A 102 -70.03 -27.23 -74.14
CA LEU A 102 -69.56 -26.00 -74.80
C LEU A 102 -70.76 -25.34 -75.52
N LEU A 103 -71.24 -24.18 -75.04
CA LEU A 103 -72.30 -23.40 -75.70
C LEU A 103 -71.99 -21.90 -75.51
N ASN A 104 -71.43 -21.11 -76.44
CA ASN A 104 -71.43 -21.10 -77.92
C ASN A 104 -70.06 -20.58 -78.46
N ALA A 105 -69.68 -20.99 -79.68
CA ALA A 105 -68.48 -20.59 -80.45
C ALA A 105 -68.43 -19.11 -80.90
N LEU A 106 -69.34 -18.24 -80.46
CA LEU A 106 -69.35 -16.79 -80.79
C LEU A 106 -69.48 -15.85 -79.57
N GLY A 107 -69.31 -16.36 -78.34
CA GLY A 107 -69.19 -15.55 -77.11
C GLY A 107 -70.49 -15.36 -76.32
N GLY A 108 -70.44 -15.69 -75.03
CA GLY A 108 -71.52 -15.54 -74.05
C GLY A 108 -71.13 -16.17 -72.70
N ASN A 109 -71.69 -15.66 -71.61
CA ASN A 109 -71.45 -16.16 -70.24
C ASN A 109 -72.36 -17.38 -69.94
N VAL A 110 -71.85 -18.35 -69.19
CA VAL A 110 -72.60 -19.50 -68.67
C VAL A 110 -73.12 -19.18 -67.27
N GLY A 111 -74.44 -19.06 -67.12
CA GLY A 111 -75.10 -18.91 -65.82
C GLY A 111 -75.66 -20.23 -65.31
N ILE A 112 -75.32 -20.64 -64.09
CA ILE A 112 -75.94 -21.77 -63.38
C ILE A 112 -76.69 -21.18 -62.18
N GLY A 113 -78.02 -21.31 -62.16
CA GLY A 113 -78.86 -20.71 -61.11
C GLY A 113 -79.06 -19.19 -61.22
N THR A 114 -78.60 -18.56 -62.32
CA THR A 114 -78.82 -17.13 -62.62
C THR A 114 -79.18 -16.94 -64.10
N GLY A 115 -80.14 -16.06 -64.37
CA GLY A 115 -80.52 -15.66 -65.74
C GLY A 115 -79.72 -14.47 -66.29
N ALA A 116 -78.88 -13.84 -65.47
CA ALA A 116 -78.09 -12.67 -65.83
C ALA A 116 -76.64 -12.82 -65.30
N PRO A 117 -75.83 -13.72 -65.87
CA PRO A 117 -74.48 -14.01 -65.38
C PRO A 117 -73.52 -12.84 -65.55
N ALA A 118 -72.84 -12.45 -64.47
CA ALA A 118 -71.87 -11.35 -64.46
C ALA A 118 -70.48 -11.75 -64.97
N PHE A 119 -70.14 -13.05 -64.91
CA PHE A 119 -68.87 -13.62 -65.35
C PHE A 119 -69.07 -14.72 -66.39
N LEU A 120 -68.00 -15.08 -67.13
CA LEU A 120 -68.03 -16.13 -68.16
C LEU A 120 -68.57 -17.47 -67.64
N LEU A 121 -68.33 -17.77 -66.36
CA LEU A 121 -69.04 -18.79 -65.61
C LEU A 121 -69.52 -18.13 -64.31
N ASP A 122 -70.83 -18.08 -64.11
CA ASP A 122 -71.46 -17.52 -62.92
C ASP A 122 -72.39 -18.55 -62.30
N VAL A 123 -72.06 -19.01 -61.09
CA VAL A 123 -72.84 -20.00 -60.35
C VAL A 123 -73.47 -19.30 -59.15
N ASN A 124 -74.78 -19.07 -59.22
CA ASN A 124 -75.56 -18.58 -58.10
C ASN A 124 -76.05 -19.78 -57.25
N GLY A 125 -75.12 -20.35 -56.48
CA GLY A 125 -75.32 -21.57 -55.70
C GLY A 125 -74.00 -22.23 -55.30
N ALA A 126 -74.06 -23.43 -54.71
CA ALA A 126 -72.86 -24.19 -54.37
C ALA A 126 -72.34 -24.96 -55.59
N ALA A 127 -71.04 -24.84 -55.88
CA ALA A 127 -70.34 -25.69 -56.84
C ALA A 127 -69.61 -26.81 -56.08
N ASN A 128 -69.86 -28.06 -56.45
CA ASN A 128 -69.07 -29.20 -55.96
C ASN A 128 -68.14 -29.69 -57.07
N ILE A 129 -66.84 -29.54 -56.89
CA ILE A 129 -65.81 -30.03 -57.81
C ILE A 129 -65.16 -31.25 -57.16
N ALA A 130 -65.51 -32.46 -57.62
CA ALA A 130 -64.98 -33.70 -57.04
C ALA A 130 -63.51 -33.96 -57.38
N GLY A 131 -63.02 -33.36 -58.47
CA GLY A 131 -61.61 -33.35 -58.85
C GLY A 131 -60.89 -32.07 -58.43
N ASN A 132 -59.76 -31.78 -59.06
CA ASN A 132 -59.00 -30.55 -58.80
C ASN A 132 -59.66 -29.34 -59.48
N LEU A 133 -59.69 -28.20 -58.79
CA LEU A 133 -59.97 -26.89 -59.39
C LEU A 133 -58.64 -26.22 -59.76
N THR A 134 -58.36 -26.08 -61.05
CA THR A 134 -57.22 -25.28 -61.54
C THR A 134 -57.71 -23.91 -61.97
N VAL A 135 -57.17 -22.85 -61.36
CA VAL A 135 -57.45 -21.44 -61.74
C VAL A 135 -56.19 -20.87 -62.38
N GLY A 136 -56.25 -20.54 -63.67
CA GLY A 136 -55.10 -19.97 -64.39
C GLY A 136 -54.80 -18.49 -64.05
N GLY A 137 -55.71 -17.83 -63.33
CA GLY A 137 -55.56 -16.47 -62.82
C GLY A 137 -55.73 -16.41 -61.30
N THR A 138 -56.23 -15.30 -60.78
CA THR A 138 -56.46 -15.12 -59.34
C THR A 138 -57.76 -15.79 -58.89
N LEU A 139 -57.70 -16.60 -57.83
CA LEU A 139 -58.87 -17.01 -57.07
C LEU A 139 -59.19 -15.96 -56.01
N SER A 140 -60.35 -15.30 -56.10
CA SER A 140 -60.85 -14.37 -55.09
C SER A 140 -61.94 -15.05 -54.26
N VAL A 141 -61.75 -15.12 -52.95
CA VAL A 141 -62.72 -15.70 -52.00
C VAL A 141 -63.13 -14.61 -51.01
N PRO A 142 -64.32 -13.99 -51.16
CA PRO A 142 -64.77 -12.94 -50.24
C PRO A 142 -65.05 -13.42 -48.82
N GLY A 143 -65.22 -14.72 -48.62
CA GLY A 143 -65.48 -15.36 -47.33
C GLY A 143 -64.32 -16.25 -46.88
N ASN A 144 -64.67 -17.29 -46.12
CA ASN A 144 -63.67 -18.22 -45.58
C ASN A 144 -63.13 -19.14 -46.69
N PHE A 145 -61.81 -19.32 -46.69
CA PHE A 145 -61.15 -20.33 -47.49
C PHE A 145 -60.61 -21.42 -46.54
N ASN A 146 -61.27 -22.58 -46.52
CA ASN A 146 -61.01 -23.67 -45.57
C ASN A 146 -60.39 -24.88 -46.29
N PHE A 147 -59.36 -25.45 -45.70
CA PHE A 147 -58.68 -26.66 -46.18
C PHE A 147 -58.73 -27.74 -45.10
N SER A 148 -59.11 -28.96 -45.48
CA SER A 148 -59.03 -30.13 -44.58
C SER A 148 -57.63 -30.74 -44.49
N GLY A 149 -56.75 -30.39 -45.43
CA GLY A 149 -55.36 -30.80 -45.48
C GLY A 149 -54.42 -29.61 -45.59
N ASP A 150 -53.27 -29.79 -46.25
CA ASP A 150 -52.22 -28.78 -46.33
C ASP A 150 -52.54 -27.70 -47.38
N LEU A 151 -52.25 -26.44 -47.03
CA LEU A 151 -52.14 -25.35 -47.99
C LEU A 151 -50.67 -25.22 -48.41
N THR A 152 -50.37 -25.51 -49.68
CA THR A 152 -49.06 -25.24 -50.28
C THR A 152 -49.12 -23.92 -51.06
N VAL A 153 -48.18 -23.00 -50.80
CA VAL A 153 -48.05 -21.72 -51.49
C VAL A 153 -46.63 -21.59 -52.00
N ASP A 154 -46.44 -21.55 -53.32
CA ASP A 154 -45.11 -21.43 -53.94
C ASP A 154 -44.50 -20.02 -53.78
N GLY A 155 -45.32 -19.05 -53.36
CA GLY A 155 -44.93 -17.66 -53.08
C GLY A 155 -45.14 -17.25 -51.62
N THR A 156 -45.17 -15.94 -51.38
CA THR A 156 -45.40 -15.36 -50.05
C THR A 156 -46.88 -15.39 -49.68
N VAL A 157 -47.18 -15.79 -48.44
CA VAL A 157 -48.50 -15.59 -47.84
C VAL A 157 -48.61 -14.15 -47.33
N PHE A 158 -49.45 -13.34 -47.97
CA PHE A 158 -49.79 -12.00 -47.50
C PHE A 158 -51.16 -12.02 -46.83
N THR A 159 -51.20 -11.81 -45.50
CA THR A 159 -52.45 -11.57 -44.76
C THR A 159 -52.69 -10.06 -44.69
N HIS A 160 -53.53 -9.52 -45.57
CA HIS A 160 -53.76 -8.08 -45.66
C HIS A 160 -54.77 -7.61 -44.60
N PHE A 161 -54.43 -6.56 -43.84
CA PHE A 161 -55.29 -5.90 -42.84
C PHE A 161 -56.06 -6.84 -41.91
N VAL A 162 -55.32 -7.70 -41.21
CA VAL A 162 -55.80 -8.41 -40.02
C VAL A 162 -56.37 -7.36 -39.06
N THR A 163 -57.70 -7.23 -39.00
CA THR A 163 -58.42 -6.16 -38.30
C THR A 163 -59.68 -6.72 -37.64
N ALA A 164 -60.21 -5.96 -36.67
CA ALA A 164 -61.46 -6.26 -35.97
C ALA A 164 -61.46 -7.56 -35.15
N ASN A 165 -60.39 -7.81 -34.38
CA ASN A 165 -60.24 -8.97 -33.49
C ASN A 165 -60.15 -10.31 -34.25
N SER A 166 -59.50 -10.30 -35.41
CA SER A 166 -59.23 -11.44 -36.28
C SER A 166 -57.73 -11.79 -36.33
N PRO A 167 -57.07 -12.09 -35.19
CA PRO A 167 -55.60 -12.23 -35.11
C PRO A 167 -55.05 -13.31 -36.06
N LEU A 168 -53.78 -13.16 -36.46
CA LEU A 168 -53.08 -14.25 -37.15
C LEU A 168 -52.64 -15.30 -36.12
N GLN A 169 -53.10 -16.53 -36.29
CA GLN A 169 -52.80 -17.65 -35.41
C GLN A 169 -52.14 -18.78 -36.17
N LEU A 170 -50.97 -19.21 -35.69
CA LEU A 170 -50.34 -20.45 -36.13
C LEU A 170 -50.55 -21.49 -35.03
N GLN A 171 -51.38 -22.47 -35.32
CA GLN A 171 -51.78 -23.50 -34.37
C GLN A 171 -51.15 -24.85 -34.69
N THR A 172 -51.03 -25.69 -33.68
CA THR A 172 -50.84 -27.12 -33.88
C THR A 172 -51.49 -27.84 -32.72
N ASP A 173 -52.22 -28.92 -33.01
CA ASP A 173 -53.02 -29.63 -32.00
C ASP A 173 -54.00 -28.72 -31.23
N GLY A 174 -54.63 -27.77 -31.93
CA GLY A 174 -55.59 -26.82 -31.35
C GLY A 174 -54.97 -25.73 -30.45
N VAL A 175 -53.65 -25.70 -30.29
CA VAL A 175 -52.94 -24.69 -29.47
C VAL A 175 -52.24 -23.67 -30.36
N THR A 176 -52.50 -22.38 -30.12
CA THR A 176 -51.79 -21.28 -30.78
C THR A 176 -50.37 -21.16 -30.26
N ARG A 177 -49.39 -21.36 -31.14
CA ARG A 177 -47.95 -21.23 -30.85
C ARG A 177 -47.43 -19.84 -31.13
N VAL A 178 -47.85 -19.29 -32.27
CA VAL A 178 -47.57 -17.92 -32.67
C VAL A 178 -48.89 -17.19 -32.80
N TYR A 179 -49.01 -16.10 -32.07
CA TYR A 179 -50.18 -15.24 -32.04
C TYR A 179 -49.73 -13.83 -32.40
N ILE A 180 -50.28 -13.26 -33.48
CA ILE A 180 -50.10 -11.84 -33.78
C ILE A 180 -51.40 -11.14 -33.42
N ASP A 181 -51.33 -10.31 -32.39
CA ASP A 181 -52.50 -9.60 -31.89
C ASP A 181 -52.92 -8.49 -32.84
N ASP A 182 -54.23 -8.40 -33.09
CA ASP A 182 -54.83 -7.34 -33.88
C ASP A 182 -55.76 -6.42 -33.06
N ASN A 183 -55.81 -6.61 -31.73
CA ASN A 183 -56.57 -5.75 -30.84
C ASN A 183 -55.82 -4.41 -30.57
N THR A 184 -56.52 -3.28 -30.68
CA THR A 184 -56.05 -1.92 -30.34
C THR A 184 -54.69 -1.45 -30.89
N ASN A 185 -54.33 -1.84 -32.12
CA ASN A 185 -53.19 -1.32 -32.92
C ASN A 185 -51.77 -1.74 -32.53
N ASN A 186 -51.56 -2.71 -31.63
CA ASN A 186 -50.19 -2.97 -31.17
C ASN A 186 -49.43 -4.02 -31.98
N GLY A 187 -50.10 -4.88 -32.76
CA GLY A 187 -49.42 -5.81 -33.68
C GLY A 187 -48.40 -6.73 -33.01
N ASN A 188 -48.55 -6.94 -31.70
CA ASN A 188 -47.58 -7.64 -30.87
C ASN A 188 -47.50 -9.11 -31.27
N VAL A 189 -46.30 -9.65 -31.30
CA VAL A 189 -46.04 -11.05 -31.61
C VAL A 189 -45.84 -11.82 -30.30
N GLY A 190 -46.77 -12.72 -30.00
CA GLY A 190 -46.67 -13.67 -28.90
C GLY A 190 -46.16 -15.03 -29.38
N VAL A 191 -45.17 -15.58 -28.67
CA VAL A 191 -44.73 -16.97 -28.81
C VAL A 191 -44.99 -17.70 -27.50
N GLY A 192 -45.85 -18.72 -27.52
CA GLY A 192 -46.27 -19.43 -26.30
C GLY A 192 -47.25 -18.66 -25.40
N ASN A 193 -47.82 -17.56 -25.91
CA ASN A 193 -48.79 -16.69 -25.24
C ASN A 193 -50.16 -16.73 -25.97
N PRO A 194 -50.93 -17.85 -25.89
CA PRO A 194 -52.26 -17.89 -26.48
C PRO A 194 -53.27 -17.10 -25.63
N PRO A 195 -54.37 -16.60 -26.22
CA PRO A 195 -55.52 -16.11 -25.46
C PRO A 195 -55.94 -17.11 -24.37
N PRO A 196 -56.24 -16.66 -23.13
CA PRO A 196 -56.59 -15.29 -22.75
C PRO A 196 -55.43 -14.39 -22.32
N VAL A 197 -54.17 -14.81 -22.46
CA VAL A 197 -52.99 -14.01 -22.09
C VAL A 197 -52.35 -13.44 -23.36
N PRO A 198 -52.86 -12.30 -23.91
CA PRO A 198 -52.26 -11.70 -25.09
C PRO A 198 -50.85 -11.17 -24.78
N PRO A 199 -49.97 -11.07 -25.80
CA PRO A 199 -48.62 -10.56 -25.64
C PRO A 199 -48.61 -9.12 -25.10
N ALA A 200 -47.95 -8.90 -23.97
CA ALA A 200 -47.87 -7.59 -23.31
C ALA A 200 -46.80 -6.67 -23.93
N PHE A 201 -45.84 -7.27 -24.64
CA PHE A 201 -44.72 -6.59 -25.29
C PHE A 201 -44.75 -6.80 -26.82
N PRO A 202 -44.09 -5.94 -27.61
CA PRO A 202 -44.03 -6.08 -29.07
C PRO A 202 -43.57 -7.47 -29.54
N LEU A 203 -42.63 -8.07 -28.82
CA LEU A 203 -42.32 -9.49 -28.88
C LEU A 203 -42.37 -10.04 -27.46
N ASP A 204 -43.26 -10.99 -27.21
CA ASP A 204 -43.46 -11.60 -25.90
C ASP A 204 -43.34 -13.13 -26.02
N VAL A 205 -42.29 -13.68 -25.41
CA VAL A 205 -41.96 -15.11 -25.45
C VAL A 205 -42.13 -15.68 -24.05
N ASN A 206 -43.13 -16.55 -23.88
CA ASN A 206 -43.29 -17.34 -22.67
C ASN A 206 -42.50 -18.65 -22.79
N GLY A 207 -41.20 -18.55 -22.54
CA GLY A 207 -40.24 -19.65 -22.66
C GLY A 207 -38.82 -19.16 -22.90
N ASP A 208 -37.95 -20.08 -23.31
CA ASP A 208 -36.55 -19.78 -23.60
C ASP A 208 -36.37 -19.14 -24.99
N ILE A 209 -35.41 -18.21 -25.10
CA ILE A 209 -34.96 -17.64 -26.37
C ILE A 209 -33.58 -18.22 -26.71
N HIS A 210 -33.50 -19.00 -27.79
CA HIS A 210 -32.23 -19.50 -28.33
C HIS A 210 -31.86 -18.76 -29.62
N THR A 211 -30.65 -18.20 -29.68
CA THR A 211 -30.13 -17.49 -30.86
C THR A 211 -28.83 -18.12 -31.34
N ASN A 212 -28.67 -18.33 -32.65
CA ASN A 212 -27.40 -18.82 -33.23
C ASN A 212 -26.26 -17.78 -33.21
N SER A 213 -26.59 -16.51 -32.98
CA SER A 213 -25.64 -15.39 -32.96
C SER A 213 -25.81 -14.55 -31.70
N GLN A 214 -26.25 -13.30 -31.82
CA GLN A 214 -26.33 -12.35 -30.71
C GLN A 214 -27.75 -11.81 -30.55
N LEU A 215 -28.19 -11.64 -29.30
CA LEU A 215 -29.26 -10.72 -28.96
C LEU A 215 -28.67 -9.29 -28.96
N ARG A 216 -29.01 -8.48 -29.98
CA ARG A 216 -28.43 -7.13 -30.17
C ARG A 216 -29.48 -6.05 -29.95
N SER A 217 -29.11 -5.01 -29.20
CA SER A 217 -29.77 -3.70 -29.26
C SER A 217 -28.95 -2.75 -30.14
N SER A 218 -29.62 -1.98 -30.99
CA SER A 218 -29.00 -0.93 -31.82
C SER A 218 -29.33 0.48 -31.33
N ILE A 219 -29.99 0.61 -30.18
CA ILE A 219 -30.30 1.91 -29.56
C ILE A 219 -29.03 2.41 -28.87
N PRO A 220 -28.42 3.53 -29.31
CA PRO A 220 -27.13 3.99 -28.78
C PRO A 220 -27.22 4.46 -27.32
N ASP A 221 -28.32 5.13 -26.96
CA ASP A 221 -28.59 5.70 -25.65
C ASP A 221 -30.06 5.46 -25.27
N GLY A 222 -30.34 5.15 -24.00
CA GLY A 222 -31.71 4.96 -23.53
C GLY A 222 -31.86 3.91 -22.43
N THR A 223 -32.97 3.16 -22.48
CA THR A 223 -33.22 2.04 -21.54
C THR A 223 -32.23 0.92 -21.79
N ALA A 224 -31.72 0.30 -20.73
CA ALA A 224 -30.81 -0.83 -20.83
C ALA A 224 -31.39 -1.93 -21.72
N PRO A 225 -30.58 -2.56 -22.59
CA PRO A 225 -31.06 -3.54 -23.56
C PRO A 225 -31.50 -4.87 -22.92
N MET A 226 -31.16 -5.09 -21.66
CA MET A 226 -31.56 -6.27 -20.87
C MET A 226 -31.91 -5.83 -19.45
N VAL A 227 -33.01 -6.35 -18.91
CA VAL A 227 -33.43 -6.17 -17.51
C VAL A 227 -33.51 -7.55 -16.86
N VAL A 228 -32.85 -7.74 -15.73
CA VAL A 228 -32.84 -9.02 -15.00
C VAL A 228 -33.56 -8.84 -13.67
N ALA A 229 -34.78 -9.38 -13.57
CA ALA A 229 -35.56 -9.33 -12.32
C ALA A 229 -35.15 -10.41 -11.31
N SER A 230 -34.53 -11.50 -11.77
CA SER A 230 -34.07 -12.60 -10.91
C SER A 230 -32.74 -12.26 -10.24
N MET A 231 -32.62 -12.56 -8.94
CA MET A 231 -31.35 -12.44 -8.21
C MET A 231 -30.48 -13.69 -8.32
N THR A 232 -30.88 -14.68 -9.14
CA THR A 232 -30.10 -15.91 -9.32
C THR A 232 -28.85 -15.62 -10.14
N ARG A 233 -27.70 -16.05 -9.63
CA ARG A 233 -26.40 -15.81 -10.27
C ARG A 233 -26.28 -16.59 -11.59
N VAL A 234 -25.72 -15.93 -12.60
CA VAL A 234 -25.38 -16.56 -13.89
C VAL A 234 -23.90 -16.90 -13.89
N ASP A 235 -23.56 -18.14 -13.53
CA ASP A 235 -22.16 -18.57 -13.32
C ASP A 235 -21.31 -18.59 -14.60
N ASN A 236 -21.96 -18.68 -15.76
CA ASN A 236 -21.32 -18.78 -17.07
C ASN A 236 -21.47 -17.50 -17.91
N LEU A 237 -21.82 -16.37 -17.28
CA LEU A 237 -21.79 -15.07 -17.95
C LEU A 237 -20.36 -14.51 -17.87
N ASN A 238 -19.72 -14.30 -19.01
CA ASN A 238 -18.49 -13.50 -19.02
C ASN A 238 -18.86 -12.03 -18.79
N VAL A 239 -18.49 -11.49 -17.62
CA VAL A 239 -18.86 -10.15 -17.14
C VAL A 239 -17.91 -9.03 -17.58
N ASP A 240 -16.78 -9.32 -18.24
CA ASP A 240 -15.68 -8.38 -18.55
C ASP A 240 -16.07 -7.06 -19.25
N LYS A 241 -17.30 -6.96 -19.80
CA LYS A 241 -17.81 -5.77 -20.49
C LYS A 241 -19.18 -5.31 -20.00
N LEU A 242 -19.70 -5.90 -18.93
CA LEU A 242 -21.06 -5.65 -18.45
C LEU A 242 -21.12 -4.60 -17.34
N ASP A 243 -20.08 -4.51 -16.51
CA ASP A 243 -19.92 -3.50 -15.45
C ASP A 243 -18.84 -2.45 -15.77
N GLY A 244 -18.14 -2.62 -16.90
CA GLY A 244 -17.07 -1.73 -17.33
C GLY A 244 -15.72 -2.01 -16.67
N LEU A 245 -15.56 -3.15 -15.99
CA LEU A 245 -14.31 -3.59 -15.38
C LEU A 245 -13.81 -4.88 -16.05
N SER A 246 -12.54 -4.91 -16.41
CA SER A 246 -11.85 -6.07 -17.00
C SER A 246 -11.30 -7.00 -15.91
N GLU A 247 -10.96 -8.25 -16.29
CA GLU A 247 -10.28 -9.21 -15.41
C GLU A 247 -8.95 -8.69 -14.81
N GLU A 248 -8.32 -7.70 -15.44
CA GLU A 248 -7.13 -7.00 -14.93
C GLU A 248 -7.44 -6.06 -13.75
N GLU A 249 -8.72 -5.73 -13.51
CA GLU A 249 -9.19 -4.86 -12.42
C GLU A 249 -9.70 -5.62 -11.18
N PHE A 250 -9.59 -6.96 -11.17
CA PHE A 250 -10.09 -7.82 -10.08
C PHE A 250 -9.24 -7.81 -8.78
N ALA A 251 -8.22 -6.95 -8.68
CA ALA A 251 -7.55 -6.66 -7.41
C ALA A 251 -8.28 -5.59 -6.57
N LEU A 252 -9.43 -5.06 -7.03
CA LEU A 252 -10.28 -4.22 -6.20
C LEU A 252 -11.18 -5.10 -5.32
N LEU A 253 -10.76 -5.35 -4.08
CA LEU A 253 -11.62 -5.85 -3.02
C LEU A 253 -12.83 -4.91 -2.90
N ALA A 254 -13.96 -5.30 -3.48
CA ALA A 254 -15.15 -4.48 -3.51
C ALA A 254 -15.55 -4.04 -2.09
N GLY A 255 -15.66 -2.72 -1.88
CA GLY A 255 -16.66 -2.17 -0.97
C GLY A 255 -16.21 -1.52 0.34
N ARG A 256 -15.49 -0.37 0.28
CA ARG A 256 -15.71 0.73 1.25
C ARG A 256 -15.61 2.10 0.56
N PRO A 257 -16.54 3.05 0.81
CA PRO A 257 -16.34 4.46 0.43
C PRO A 257 -15.15 4.98 1.25
N GLY A 258 -14.05 5.33 0.59
CA GLY A 258 -12.81 5.78 1.25
C GLY A 258 -11.49 5.36 0.59
N GLY A 259 -11.52 4.50 -0.44
CA GLY A 259 -10.40 4.29 -1.37
C GLY A 259 -9.07 3.88 -0.72
N GLN A 260 -8.88 2.58 -0.49
CA GLN A 260 -7.53 2.04 -0.34
C GLN A 260 -7.34 1.11 -1.52
N GLN A 261 -6.46 1.51 -2.45
CA GLN A 261 -6.16 0.70 -3.63
C GLN A 261 -5.05 -0.28 -3.25
N LEU A 262 -5.32 -1.57 -3.49
CA LEU A 262 -4.35 -2.65 -3.35
C LEU A 262 -3.88 -3.02 -4.76
N ASN A 263 -2.77 -2.43 -5.20
CA ASN A 263 -2.24 -2.70 -6.53
C ASN A 263 -1.19 -3.81 -6.41
N GLY A 264 -1.54 -5.03 -6.84
CA GLY A 264 -0.56 -6.07 -7.13
C GLY A 264 -0.48 -6.23 -8.64
N GLY A 265 0.72 -6.21 -9.22
CA GLY A 265 0.86 -6.52 -10.64
C GLY A 265 0.79 -8.03 -10.91
N THR A 266 0.74 -8.40 -12.19
CA THR A 266 0.51 -9.78 -12.66
C THR A 266 1.78 -10.63 -12.75
N ASN A 267 2.96 -10.04 -12.55
CA ASN A 267 4.24 -10.74 -12.60
C ASN A 267 4.74 -11.12 -11.20
N ASN A 268 5.61 -12.14 -11.12
CA ASN A 268 6.24 -12.61 -9.88
C ASN A 268 7.04 -11.53 -9.10
N ASN A 269 7.26 -10.35 -9.70
CA ASN A 269 8.12 -9.30 -9.18
C ASN A 269 7.36 -7.99 -8.92
N ASP A 270 6.07 -7.93 -9.20
CA ASP A 270 5.35 -6.66 -9.11
C ASP A 270 5.04 -6.34 -7.65
N PRO A 271 5.45 -5.17 -7.13
CA PRO A 271 5.23 -4.80 -5.74
C PRO A 271 3.74 -4.74 -5.41
N LEU A 272 3.37 -5.24 -4.23
CA LEU A 272 2.05 -4.99 -3.65
C LEU A 272 2.09 -3.60 -3.01
N THR A 273 1.35 -2.65 -3.59
CA THR A 273 1.27 -1.28 -3.07
C THR A 273 -0.08 -1.02 -2.41
N LEU A 274 -0.04 -0.39 -1.25
CA LEU A 274 -1.21 0.16 -0.56
C LEU A 274 -1.18 1.68 -0.73
N ASN A 275 -1.99 2.20 -1.66
CA ASN A 275 -2.07 3.64 -1.91
C ASN A 275 -3.31 4.22 -1.23
N GLY A 276 -3.11 5.20 -0.35
CA GLY A 276 -4.20 5.94 0.29
C GLY A 276 -4.85 6.91 -0.70
N SER A 277 -6.17 6.78 -0.92
CA SER A 277 -6.91 7.53 -1.96
C SER A 277 -7.16 9.02 -1.63
N ALA A 278 -6.73 9.55 -0.49
CA ALA A 278 -6.94 10.97 -0.21
C ALA A 278 -5.86 11.53 0.72
N THR A 279 -5.01 12.40 0.18
CA THR A 279 -4.22 13.42 0.88
C THR A 279 -3.41 12.92 2.10
N ASN A 280 -2.14 12.56 1.85
CA ASN A 280 -1.01 12.43 2.81
C ASN A 280 -0.59 11.04 3.31
N ASP A 281 -1.13 9.94 2.82
CA ASP A 281 -0.60 8.60 3.14
C ASP A 281 0.42 8.17 2.09
N GLY A 282 1.71 8.21 2.45
CA GLY A 282 2.79 7.70 1.61
C GLY A 282 2.72 6.18 1.45
N ASP A 283 3.10 5.69 0.27
CA ASP A 283 2.97 4.29 -0.13
C ASP A 283 3.56 3.33 0.92
N VAL A 284 2.77 2.33 1.33
CA VAL A 284 3.31 1.12 1.96
C VAL A 284 3.53 0.09 0.85
N ILE A 285 4.79 -0.26 0.63
CA ILE A 285 5.20 -1.16 -0.44
C ILE A 285 5.77 -2.43 0.16
N ILE A 286 5.22 -3.57 -0.29
CA ILE A 286 5.74 -4.90 0.03
C ILE A 286 6.27 -5.49 -1.27
N ASN A 287 7.59 -5.48 -1.45
CA ASN A 287 8.22 -6.03 -2.66
C ASN A 287 8.31 -7.57 -2.56
N PRO A 288 7.65 -8.33 -3.46
CA PRO A 288 7.63 -9.79 -3.40
C PRO A 288 8.99 -10.44 -3.68
N ASN A 289 9.93 -9.76 -4.35
CA ASN A 289 11.20 -10.36 -4.77
C ASN A 289 12.40 -10.07 -3.84
N GLY A 290 12.11 -9.74 -2.59
CA GLY A 290 13.15 -9.59 -1.57
C GLY A 290 12.61 -9.46 -0.15
N GLY A 291 11.31 -9.23 0.05
CA GLY A 291 10.72 -9.11 1.39
C GLY A 291 11.07 -7.81 2.11
N ASN A 292 11.47 -6.77 1.38
CA ASN A 292 11.68 -5.44 1.96
C ASN A 292 10.32 -4.71 2.03
N VAL A 293 10.10 -4.00 3.14
CA VAL A 293 8.92 -3.17 3.40
C VAL A 293 9.35 -1.70 3.36
N GLY A 294 8.80 -0.94 2.43
CA GLY A 294 8.93 0.52 2.39
C GLY A 294 7.72 1.19 3.01
N ILE A 295 7.94 2.16 3.89
CA ILE A 295 6.91 3.07 4.39
C ILE A 295 7.28 4.47 3.94
N MET A 296 6.46 5.09 3.07
CA MET A 296 6.71 6.41 2.47
C MET A 296 7.99 6.44 1.59
N THR A 297 8.41 5.27 1.09
CA THR A 297 9.49 5.14 0.10
C THR A 297 9.19 3.99 -0.86
N THR A 298 9.49 4.19 -2.14
CA THR A 298 9.31 3.19 -3.20
C THR A 298 10.56 2.40 -3.52
N THR A 299 11.71 2.77 -2.93
CA THR A 299 12.99 2.09 -3.11
C THR A 299 13.66 1.81 -1.76
N PRO A 300 13.15 0.85 -0.95
CA PRO A 300 13.71 0.54 0.36
C PRO A 300 15.20 0.14 0.25
N GLY A 301 16.07 0.88 0.91
CA GLY A 301 17.49 0.54 1.01
C GLY A 301 17.76 -0.67 1.92
N GLU A 302 16.84 -0.92 2.85
CA GLU A 302 16.91 -1.98 3.87
C GLU A 302 15.64 -2.85 3.89
N LYS A 303 15.64 -3.91 4.70
CA LYS A 303 14.48 -4.81 4.88
C LYS A 303 13.23 -4.10 5.39
N LEU A 304 13.38 -3.08 6.23
CA LEU A 304 12.33 -2.15 6.60
C LEU A 304 12.92 -0.75 6.48
N ASP A 305 12.39 0.05 5.56
CA ASP A 305 12.84 1.42 5.32
C ASP A 305 11.66 2.38 5.50
N VAL A 306 11.80 3.32 6.44
CA VAL A 306 10.78 4.29 6.81
C VAL A 306 11.34 5.68 6.58
N VAL A 307 10.85 6.37 5.55
CA VAL A 307 11.36 7.70 5.16
C VAL A 307 10.35 8.77 5.56
N GLY A 308 10.80 9.87 6.16
CA GLY A 308 9.94 11.03 6.45
C GLY A 308 8.93 10.85 7.60
N GLY A 309 9.02 9.78 8.40
CA GLY A 309 8.10 9.49 9.50
C GLY A 309 8.79 8.98 10.78
N ASN A 310 8.03 8.89 11.88
CA ASN A 310 8.48 8.35 13.16
C ASN A 310 8.09 6.86 13.29
N ILE A 311 8.95 6.04 13.89
CA ILE A 311 8.62 4.66 14.28
C ILE A 311 8.12 4.65 15.73
N ARG A 312 6.90 4.17 15.96
CA ARG A 312 6.31 3.98 17.30
C ARG A 312 6.09 2.50 17.59
N THR A 313 6.66 2.00 18.68
CA THR A 313 6.39 0.66 19.21
C THR A 313 5.72 0.77 20.59
N ASN A 314 4.91 -0.21 20.96
CA ASN A 314 4.32 -0.32 22.31
C ASN A 314 5.00 -1.41 23.17
N GLN A 315 6.11 -1.96 22.66
CA GLN A 315 6.91 -3.00 23.31
C GLN A 315 8.40 -2.63 23.18
N GLN A 316 9.22 -3.51 22.60
CA GLN A 316 10.66 -3.32 22.46
C GLN A 316 11.09 -3.29 21.00
N PHE A 317 12.15 -2.54 20.70
CA PHE A 317 12.93 -2.68 19.48
C PHE A 317 14.09 -3.64 19.79
N ILE A 318 14.06 -4.86 19.26
CA ILE A 318 14.99 -5.94 19.61
C ILE A 318 15.92 -6.23 18.43
N SER A 319 17.24 -6.17 18.66
CA SER A 319 18.24 -6.79 17.78
C SER A 319 18.67 -8.12 18.36
N THR A 320 18.80 -9.15 17.51
CA THR A 320 19.27 -10.50 17.89
C THR A 320 20.67 -10.82 17.34
N ILE A 321 21.33 -9.84 16.72
CA ILE A 321 22.69 -10.01 16.18
C ILE A 321 23.66 -10.10 17.37
N PRO A 322 24.39 -11.22 17.51
CA PRO A 322 25.20 -11.46 18.71
C PRO A 322 26.48 -10.60 18.76
N ASP A 323 27.12 -10.28 17.62
CA ASP A 323 28.33 -9.44 17.53
C ASP A 323 28.51 -8.83 16.13
N GLY A 324 29.32 -7.76 16.00
CA GLY A 324 29.91 -7.29 14.73
C GLY A 324 29.34 -5.99 14.13
N THR A 325 28.09 -5.63 14.38
CA THR A 325 27.51 -4.34 13.94
C THR A 325 26.62 -3.78 15.05
N PRO A 326 26.82 -2.51 15.47
CA PRO A 326 25.96 -1.89 16.48
C PRO A 326 24.48 -1.94 16.05
N PRO A 327 23.55 -2.31 16.94
CA PRO A 327 22.14 -2.42 16.60
C PRO A 327 21.44 -1.07 16.40
N LEU A 328 22.06 0.05 16.79
CA LEU A 328 21.55 1.41 16.63
C LEU A 328 22.69 2.33 16.15
N VAL A 329 22.43 3.08 15.07
CA VAL A 329 23.30 4.16 14.56
C VAL A 329 22.52 5.46 14.65
N VAL A 330 23.12 6.50 15.23
CA VAL A 330 22.46 7.80 15.48
C VAL A 330 23.34 8.92 14.94
N ASP A 331 22.95 9.52 13.81
CA ASP A 331 23.68 10.63 13.19
C ASP A 331 23.35 11.99 13.85
N SER A 332 22.19 12.10 14.51
CA SER A 332 21.76 13.33 15.18
C SER A 332 22.58 13.58 16.44
N MET A 333 23.11 14.80 16.58
CA MET A 333 23.82 15.25 17.80
C MET A 333 22.86 15.78 18.90
N THR A 334 21.54 15.76 18.66
CA THR A 334 20.57 16.24 19.64
C THR A 334 20.43 15.25 20.80
N VAL A 335 20.58 15.74 22.03
CA VAL A 335 20.53 14.93 23.25
C VAL A 335 19.15 14.30 23.44
N VAL A 336 19.13 12.99 23.68
CA VAL A 336 17.92 12.27 24.12
C VAL A 336 17.87 12.30 25.64
N THR A 337 17.22 13.31 26.21
CA THR A 337 17.20 13.58 27.66
C THR A 337 16.58 12.47 28.51
N ASN A 338 15.80 11.59 27.90
CA ASN A 338 15.12 10.48 28.57
C ASN A 338 15.72 9.12 28.19
N LEU A 339 16.89 9.09 27.53
CA LEU A 339 17.62 7.85 27.27
C LEU A 339 18.47 7.55 28.50
N ASN A 340 18.23 6.39 29.14
CA ASN A 340 19.08 5.94 30.23
C ASN A 340 20.45 5.52 29.67
N ALA A 341 21.48 6.35 29.90
CA ALA A 341 22.83 6.16 29.39
C ALA A 341 23.55 4.95 30.00
N ASP A 342 23.20 4.57 31.24
CA ASP A 342 23.88 3.54 32.05
C ASP A 342 23.96 2.14 31.41
N LYS A 343 23.15 1.89 30.37
CA LYS A 343 23.03 0.60 29.67
C LYS A 343 23.55 0.64 28.23
N LEU A 344 23.91 1.81 27.69
CA LEU A 344 24.19 1.97 26.26
C LEU A 344 25.68 1.92 25.90
N ASP A 345 26.54 2.53 26.71
CA ASP A 345 28.01 2.53 26.53
C ASP A 345 28.74 1.76 27.65
N GLY A 346 27.98 1.20 28.59
CA GLY A 346 28.50 0.49 29.75
C GLY A 346 29.08 1.40 30.83
N ARG A 347 28.83 2.71 30.77
CA ARG A 347 29.32 3.69 31.74
C ARG A 347 28.17 4.46 32.39
N HIS A 348 28.19 4.53 33.73
CA HIS A 348 27.18 5.25 34.52
C HIS A 348 27.55 6.74 34.63
N GLU A 349 26.59 7.62 34.92
CA GLU A 349 26.83 9.06 35.23
C GLU A 349 27.89 9.26 36.34
N ASP A 350 28.00 8.26 37.21
CA ASP A 350 28.92 8.10 38.34
C ASP A 350 30.38 7.87 37.91
N GLU A 351 30.66 7.59 36.62
CA GLU A 351 31.96 7.14 36.12
C GLU A 351 32.92 8.28 35.72
N PHE A 352 32.55 9.56 35.87
CA PHE A 352 33.50 10.65 35.61
C PHE A 352 34.43 11.00 36.78
N ALA A 353 34.26 10.39 37.97
CA ALA A 353 35.22 10.56 39.08
C ALA A 353 35.34 9.40 40.09
N LEU A 354 34.89 8.19 39.75
CA LEU A 354 35.02 7.03 40.65
C LEU A 354 36.26 6.19 40.30
N LEU A 355 37.39 6.48 40.95
CA LEU A 355 38.54 5.56 40.97
C LEU A 355 38.14 4.29 41.74
N ALA A 356 37.74 3.25 41.00
CA ALA A 356 37.14 2.02 41.53
C ALA A 356 37.86 1.43 42.76
N GLY A 357 37.06 1.11 43.79
CA GLY A 357 37.15 -0.17 44.52
C GLY A 357 38.29 -0.37 45.52
N ARG A 358 38.26 0.31 46.69
CA ARG A 358 38.84 -0.25 47.93
C ARG A 358 37.82 -0.18 49.08
N PRO A 359 37.68 -1.25 49.91
CA PRO A 359 36.94 -1.17 51.17
C PRO A 359 37.59 -0.08 52.04
N GLY A 360 36.80 0.93 52.43
CA GLY A 360 37.27 2.07 53.22
C GLY A 360 36.86 3.44 52.69
N GLY A 361 36.52 3.55 51.39
CA GLY A 361 35.85 4.70 50.78
C GLY A 361 36.60 6.03 50.89
N GLN A 362 37.16 6.52 49.80
CA GLN A 362 37.62 7.91 49.69
C GLN A 362 36.71 8.60 48.69
N VAL A 363 36.12 9.74 49.08
CA VAL A 363 35.29 10.57 48.21
C VAL A 363 36.13 11.73 47.72
N LEU A 364 36.17 11.88 46.40
CA LEU A 364 36.77 13.01 45.71
C LEU A 364 35.63 13.99 45.39
N HIS A 365 35.62 15.15 46.04
CA HIS A 365 34.78 16.26 45.61
C HIS A 365 35.63 17.14 44.70
N GLY A 366 35.31 17.21 43.41
CA GLY A 366 35.82 18.20 42.48
C GLY A 366 34.64 18.73 41.67
N GLY A 367 34.49 20.04 41.59
CA GLY A 367 33.46 20.65 40.75
C GLY A 367 34.01 21.08 39.39
N ASP A 368 33.10 21.45 38.48
CA ASP A 368 33.38 21.79 37.08
C ASP A 368 33.61 23.29 36.84
N ALA A 369 33.43 24.13 37.86
CA ALA A 369 33.68 25.56 37.80
C ALA A 369 35.13 25.91 38.15
N ALA A 370 35.64 27.03 37.60
CA ALA A 370 37.00 27.51 37.80
C ALA A 370 37.38 27.90 39.25
N GLY A 371 36.48 27.65 40.22
CA GLY A 371 36.70 27.90 41.63
C GLY A 371 36.28 26.74 42.54
N ASP A 372 36.04 25.55 42.02
CA ASP A 372 35.65 24.44 42.89
C ASP A 372 36.87 23.80 43.55
N ASP A 373 36.76 23.56 44.85
CA ASP A 373 37.82 22.97 45.67
C ASP A 373 37.95 21.48 45.38
N LEU A 374 39.18 20.98 45.46
CA LEU A 374 39.43 19.55 45.48
C LEU A 374 39.49 19.07 46.94
N VAL A 375 38.46 18.35 47.39
CA VAL A 375 38.38 17.80 48.75
C VAL A 375 38.53 16.29 48.73
N LEU A 376 39.45 15.79 49.56
CA LEU A 376 39.66 14.36 49.81
C LEU A 376 39.09 14.02 51.20
N ASP A 377 37.95 13.31 51.25
CA ASP A 377 37.36 12.81 52.50
C ASP A 377 37.38 11.27 52.58
N SER A 378 37.72 10.71 53.74
CA SER A 378 37.65 9.27 54.02
C SER A 378 36.28 8.94 54.62
N THR A 379 35.49 8.01 54.07
CA THR A 379 34.07 7.86 54.43
C THR A 379 33.73 6.90 55.56
N SER A 380 34.69 6.25 56.22
CA SER A 380 34.35 5.13 57.13
C SER A 380 34.98 5.08 58.52
N ASP A 381 35.72 6.10 58.98
CA ASP A 381 36.32 6.12 60.34
C ASP A 381 35.94 7.39 61.13
N PRO A 382 35.57 7.32 62.43
CA PRO A 382 35.30 8.49 63.28
C PRO A 382 36.51 9.42 63.55
N MET A 383 37.73 9.08 63.13
CA MET A 383 38.92 9.94 63.18
C MET A 383 39.26 10.55 61.81
N LYS A 384 38.30 11.14 61.10
CA LYS A 384 38.57 11.71 59.76
C LYS A 384 39.49 12.92 59.83
N GLY A 385 40.64 12.84 59.14
CA GLY A 385 41.34 13.99 58.61
C GLY A 385 40.90 14.21 57.17
N PHE A 386 40.50 15.43 56.83
CA PHE A 386 40.28 15.83 55.44
C PHE A 386 41.47 16.65 54.96
N VAL A 387 41.76 16.56 53.67
CA VAL A 387 42.73 17.41 52.97
C VAL A 387 41.99 18.21 51.94
N ILE A 388 42.15 19.52 51.99
CA ILE A 388 41.61 20.46 51.00
C ILE A 388 42.75 21.14 50.24
N LEU A 389 42.65 21.16 48.92
CA LEU A 389 43.63 21.80 48.04
C LEU A 389 42.99 23.00 47.35
N ASN A 390 43.64 24.15 47.50
CA ASN A 390 43.29 25.40 46.83
C ASN A 390 41.86 25.90 47.13
N PRO A 391 41.47 26.05 48.42
CA PRO A 391 40.13 26.47 48.76
C PRO A 391 39.81 27.89 48.25
N THR A 392 38.67 28.07 47.59
CA THR A 392 38.19 29.38 47.09
C THR A 392 37.26 30.09 48.09
N PRO A 393 37.15 31.43 48.09
CA PRO A 393 38.01 32.28 48.92
C PRO A 393 37.25 33.02 50.05
N VAL A 394 37.79 33.01 51.27
CA VAL A 394 37.58 34.06 52.30
C VAL A 394 38.86 34.33 53.10
N GLY A 395 39.98 34.61 52.42
CA GLY A 395 41.20 35.03 53.12
C GLY A 395 42.47 34.98 52.26
N PRO A 396 43.60 35.53 52.76
CA PRO A 396 44.86 35.60 52.02
C PRO A 396 45.45 34.19 51.86
N GLY A 397 45.01 33.44 50.84
CA GLY A 397 45.37 32.03 50.72
C GLY A 397 44.97 31.34 49.43
N ALA A 398 44.88 32.04 48.29
CA ALA A 398 44.78 31.37 46.99
C ALA A 398 45.99 30.41 46.85
N GLY A 399 45.72 29.10 46.72
CA GLY A 399 46.74 28.04 46.69
C GLY A 399 47.08 27.37 48.02
N SER A 400 46.28 27.54 49.08
CA SER A 400 46.59 26.95 50.39
C SER A 400 46.24 25.46 50.49
N VAL A 401 46.91 24.76 51.39
CA VAL A 401 46.62 23.36 51.77
C VAL A 401 46.16 23.32 53.22
N GLY A 402 44.91 22.89 53.44
CA GLY A 402 44.37 22.65 54.77
C GLY A 402 44.38 21.16 55.11
N ILE A 403 44.95 20.79 56.26
CA ILE A 403 44.86 19.43 56.82
C ILE A 403 44.10 19.53 58.15
N GLY A 404 42.87 19.02 58.18
CA GLY A 404 41.98 19.14 59.34
C GLY A 404 41.34 20.52 59.53
N THR A 405 41.48 21.45 58.57
CA THR A 405 40.78 22.75 58.52
C THR A 405 40.25 23.07 57.12
N MET A 406 39.00 23.53 57.04
CA MET A 406 38.32 23.88 55.77
C MET A 406 38.62 25.31 55.35
N ASN A 407 39.13 26.14 56.27
CA ASN A 407 39.40 27.55 56.04
C ASN A 407 40.85 27.85 56.47
N PRO A 408 41.86 27.33 55.75
CA PRO A 408 43.25 27.63 56.07
C PRO A 408 43.50 29.14 55.95
N THR A 409 44.06 29.71 57.01
CA THR A 409 44.45 31.13 57.10
C THR A 409 45.90 31.36 56.68
N GLU A 410 46.66 30.28 56.54
CA GLU A 410 48.05 30.24 56.09
C GLU A 410 48.17 29.32 54.87
N ALA A 411 49.24 29.46 54.09
CA ALA A 411 49.48 28.63 52.90
C ALA A 411 49.53 27.11 53.20
N LEU A 412 49.94 26.73 54.41
CA LEU A 412 49.81 25.39 54.95
C LEU A 412 49.31 25.48 56.39
N GLU A 413 48.08 25.05 56.64
CA GLU A 413 47.52 24.98 57.99
C GLU A 413 47.19 23.53 58.34
N VAL A 414 47.78 23.05 59.44
CA VAL A 414 47.55 21.70 59.96
C VAL A 414 46.98 21.83 61.36
N ILE A 415 45.70 21.48 61.54
CA ILE A 415 45.10 21.37 62.87
C ILE A 415 45.37 19.95 63.38
N GLY A 416 46.48 19.80 64.10
CA GLY A 416 46.92 18.51 64.65
C GLY A 416 48.42 18.47 64.93
N CYS A 417 48.91 17.32 65.41
CA CYS A 417 50.35 17.11 65.58
C CYS A 417 51.02 16.84 64.23
N ILE A 418 52.12 17.54 63.95
CA ILE A 418 52.96 17.31 62.77
C ILE A 418 54.13 16.41 63.16
N LYS A 419 54.27 15.27 62.48
CA LYS A 419 55.49 14.45 62.52
C LYS A 419 56.27 14.71 61.24
N ALA A 420 57.43 15.34 61.34
CA ALA A 420 58.30 15.62 60.21
C ALA A 420 59.73 15.15 60.52
N ASP A 421 60.37 14.54 59.53
CA ASP A 421 61.79 14.16 59.63
C ASP A 421 62.71 15.39 59.48
N CYS A 422 62.23 16.47 58.87
CA CYS A 422 62.96 17.72 58.68
C CYS A 422 62.00 18.91 58.54
N LEU A 423 62.30 20.01 59.24
CA LEU A 423 61.68 21.33 59.05
C LEU A 423 62.79 22.35 58.76
N LYS A 424 62.77 22.96 57.58
CA LYS A 424 63.81 23.89 57.13
C LYS A 424 63.33 25.34 57.23
N ILE A 425 64.04 26.18 57.98
CA ILE A 425 63.75 27.62 58.08
C ILE A 425 64.83 28.39 57.32
N THR A 426 64.43 29.10 56.27
CA THR A 426 65.38 29.82 55.40
C THR A 426 65.68 31.26 55.85
N ALA A 427 64.98 31.76 56.87
CA ALA A 427 65.18 33.10 57.41
C ALA A 427 66.26 33.12 58.52
N PRO A 428 67.06 34.20 58.66
CA PRO A 428 68.00 34.35 59.78
C PRO A 428 67.26 34.45 61.12
N ASN A 429 67.86 33.85 62.15
CA ASN A 429 67.37 33.91 63.52
C ASN A 429 68.17 34.97 64.33
N PHE A 430 67.47 35.91 64.96
CA PHE A 430 68.07 37.00 65.73
C PHE A 430 67.94 36.74 67.24
N VAL A 431 69.07 36.69 67.95
CA VAL A 431 69.14 36.42 69.39
C VAL A 431 69.71 37.63 70.12
N GLY A 432 68.92 38.20 71.04
CA GLY A 432 69.37 39.30 71.90
C GLY A 432 70.28 38.81 73.02
N VAL A 433 71.45 39.43 73.18
CA VAL A 433 72.41 39.12 74.25
C VAL A 433 72.49 40.29 75.23
N SER A 434 72.25 40.03 76.51
CA SER A 434 72.29 41.06 77.55
C SER A 434 73.73 41.33 78.00
N PRO A 435 74.21 42.60 78.00
CA PRO A 435 75.53 42.94 78.50
C PRO A 435 75.64 42.79 80.03
N LEU A 436 74.51 42.71 80.76
CA LEU A 436 74.49 42.52 82.21
C LEU A 436 74.94 41.11 82.63
N GLY A 437 74.93 40.14 81.71
CA GLY A 437 75.50 38.81 81.93
C GLY A 437 77.03 38.78 81.93
N MET A 438 77.68 39.94 81.80
CA MET A 438 79.13 40.02 81.71
C MET A 438 79.82 39.63 83.02
N VAL A 439 80.74 38.69 82.90
CA VAL A 439 81.57 38.16 83.98
C VAL A 439 83.00 38.65 83.78
N ARG A 440 83.66 39.09 84.86
CA ARG A 440 85.07 39.48 84.83
C ARG A 440 85.98 38.27 84.67
N ALA A 441 87.05 38.39 83.87
CA ALA A 441 88.13 37.41 83.87
C ALA A 441 89.28 37.93 84.73
N GLY A 442 89.42 37.39 85.95
CA GLY A 442 90.43 37.82 86.93
C GLY A 442 89.94 38.89 87.90
N THR A 443 90.87 39.47 88.68
CA THR A 443 90.59 40.42 89.78
C THR A 443 90.81 41.90 89.41
N SER A 444 91.28 42.18 88.20
CA SER A 444 91.78 43.51 87.82
C SER A 444 90.76 44.39 87.06
N VAL A 445 89.52 43.92 86.93
CA VAL A 445 88.39 44.62 86.30
C VAL A 445 87.10 44.38 87.08
N ASP A 446 86.33 45.44 87.24
CA ASP A 446 84.97 45.40 87.77
C ASP A 446 83.94 45.64 86.67
N VAL A 447 82.91 44.81 86.66
CA VAL A 447 81.74 44.95 85.79
C VAL A 447 80.62 45.56 86.64
N LEU A 448 80.23 46.79 86.29
CA LEU A 448 79.26 47.60 86.98
C LEU A 448 77.96 47.64 86.15
N PRO A 449 76.97 46.79 86.45
CA PRO A 449 75.68 46.83 85.78
C PRO A 449 75.00 48.17 86.00
N GLN A 450 74.33 48.70 84.98
CA GLN A 450 73.59 49.95 85.05
C GLN A 450 72.10 49.70 84.88
N VAL A 451 71.28 50.61 85.44
CA VAL A 451 69.81 50.54 85.37
C VAL A 451 69.26 50.73 83.95
N ASP A 452 70.05 51.28 83.03
CA ASP A 452 69.70 51.44 81.61
C ASP A 452 69.95 50.17 80.78
N GLY A 453 70.29 49.06 81.44
CA GLY A 453 70.57 47.78 80.79
C GLY A 453 71.98 47.68 80.20
N THR A 454 72.84 48.70 80.36
CA THR A 454 74.24 48.67 79.92
C THR A 454 75.17 48.13 81.00
N ALA A 455 76.33 47.61 80.59
CA ALA A 455 77.39 47.23 81.52
C ALA A 455 78.56 48.21 81.39
N LYS A 456 78.88 48.93 82.47
CA LYS A 456 80.13 49.69 82.56
C LYS A 456 81.23 48.77 83.04
N VAL A 457 82.39 48.84 82.41
CA VAL A 457 83.56 48.06 82.77
C VAL A 457 84.67 49.02 83.16
N ARG A 458 85.22 48.82 84.36
CA ARG A 458 86.28 49.66 84.93
C ARG A 458 87.45 48.80 85.35
N ALA A 459 88.67 49.19 84.99
CA ALA A 459 89.87 48.53 85.44
C ALA A 459 90.36 49.05 86.79
N SER A 460 90.90 48.17 87.62
CA SER A 460 91.62 48.50 88.85
C SER A 460 93.15 48.61 88.64
N ALA A 461 93.64 48.27 87.43
CA ALA A 461 95.02 48.50 86.99
C ALA A 461 95.09 48.89 85.50
N VAL A 462 96.12 49.64 85.10
CA VAL A 462 96.41 49.96 83.69
C VAL A 462 96.86 48.70 82.95
N GLY A 463 96.44 48.53 81.69
CA GLY A 463 96.80 47.38 80.85
C GLY A 463 95.60 46.74 80.15
N THR A 464 95.83 45.54 79.61
CA THR A 464 94.82 44.76 78.91
C THR A 464 94.12 43.79 79.85
N HIS A 465 92.80 43.77 79.80
CA HIS A 465 91.94 42.92 80.62
C HIS A 465 90.90 42.22 79.75
N SER A 466 90.23 41.21 80.30
CA SER A 466 89.22 40.44 79.57
C SER A 466 87.93 40.35 80.38
N THR A 467 86.80 40.49 79.69
CA THR A 467 85.48 40.16 80.22
C THR A 467 84.76 39.23 79.27
N MET A 468 83.80 38.46 79.78
CA MET A 468 83.08 37.47 79.02
C MET A 468 81.58 37.58 79.23
N ILE A 469 80.79 37.36 78.17
CA ILE A 469 79.35 37.20 78.27
C ILE A 469 78.98 35.80 77.78
N PRO A 470 78.42 34.92 78.63
CA PRO A 470 77.80 33.69 78.16
C PRO A 470 76.54 34.01 77.35
N VAL A 471 76.40 33.37 76.20
CA VAL A 471 75.25 33.57 75.31
C VAL A 471 74.29 32.38 75.45
N ASN A 472 73.07 32.65 75.88
CA ASN A 472 72.01 31.65 75.97
C ASN A 472 71.43 31.40 74.56
N LEU A 473 72.00 30.44 73.85
CA LEU A 473 71.56 30.00 72.53
C LEU A 473 71.56 28.46 72.48
N HIS A 474 70.51 27.88 71.90
CA HIS A 474 70.50 26.47 71.55
C HIS A 474 71.41 26.22 70.34
N THR A 475 72.31 25.24 70.44
CA THR A 475 73.26 24.91 69.36
C THR A 475 72.59 24.30 68.14
N SER A 476 71.38 23.77 68.28
CA SER A 476 70.52 23.29 67.19
C SER A 476 69.08 23.77 67.37
N LEU A 477 68.43 24.08 66.26
CA LEU A 477 67.01 24.41 66.18
C LEU A 477 66.36 23.43 65.19
N PHE A 478 65.27 22.77 65.59
CA PHE A 478 64.56 21.76 64.78
C PHE A 478 65.44 20.66 64.16
N GLY A 479 66.54 20.29 64.83
CA GLY A 479 67.48 19.26 64.36
C GLY A 479 68.57 19.78 63.43
N THR A 480 68.53 21.05 63.03
CA THR A 480 69.57 21.70 62.23
C THR A 480 70.54 22.45 63.13
N GLN A 481 71.85 22.32 62.89
CA GLN A 481 72.89 23.00 63.66
C GLN A 481 72.86 24.51 63.38
N GLN A 482 72.83 25.35 64.41
CA GLN A 482 72.89 26.80 64.26
C GLN A 482 74.31 27.26 63.92
N LYS A 483 74.42 28.17 62.95
CA LYS A 483 75.69 28.79 62.52
C LYS A 483 75.71 30.26 62.90
N LEU A 484 76.83 30.71 63.46
CA LEU A 484 77.09 32.12 63.75
C LEU A 484 77.25 32.89 62.44
N ALA A 485 76.35 33.82 62.14
CA ALA A 485 76.47 34.70 60.99
C ALA A 485 77.19 36.01 61.33
N ASN A 486 76.83 36.67 62.44
CA ASN A 486 77.56 37.83 62.97
C ASN A 486 77.12 38.15 64.41
N VAL A 487 77.91 38.97 65.10
CA VAL A 487 77.55 39.62 66.37
C VAL A 487 77.64 41.13 66.18
N GLN A 488 76.57 41.86 66.41
CA GLN A 488 76.59 43.31 66.48
C GLN A 488 76.70 43.75 67.94
N VAL A 489 77.70 44.57 68.27
CA VAL A 489 77.92 45.09 69.63
C VAL A 489 77.81 46.59 69.62
N TYR A 490 76.93 47.13 70.47
CA TYR A 490 76.83 48.57 70.72
C TYR A 490 77.71 48.95 71.91
N TYR A 491 78.48 50.02 71.79
CA TYR A 491 79.40 50.47 72.83
C TYR A 491 79.61 51.99 72.81
N LYS A 492 80.18 52.50 73.90
CA LYS A 492 80.89 53.79 73.95
C LYS A 492 82.00 53.73 75.00
N VAL A 493 83.01 54.57 74.85
CA VAL A 493 84.08 54.72 75.84
C VAL A 493 84.06 56.13 76.42
N THR A 494 84.50 56.30 77.66
CA THR A 494 84.57 57.64 78.27
C THR A 494 85.80 58.42 77.75
N SER A 495 86.88 57.71 77.41
CA SER A 495 88.11 58.26 76.84
C SER A 495 88.60 57.37 75.69
N PRO A 496 89.01 57.91 74.53
CA PRO A 496 89.50 57.11 73.40
C PRO A 496 90.82 56.37 73.69
N ASN A 497 91.48 56.72 74.80
CA ASN A 497 92.69 56.04 75.27
C ASN A 497 92.37 54.75 76.05
N SER A 498 91.11 54.50 76.41
CA SER A 498 90.67 53.24 77.03
C SER A 498 89.54 52.64 76.21
N PHE A 499 89.80 51.51 75.57
CA PHE A 499 89.00 51.04 74.44
C PHE A 499 88.88 49.52 74.38
N ILE A 500 87.89 49.04 73.63
CA ILE A 500 87.78 47.60 73.34
C ILE A 500 88.81 47.30 72.25
N ALA A 501 89.84 46.53 72.61
CA ALA A 501 90.94 46.20 71.72
C ALA A 501 90.55 45.06 70.77
N VAL A 502 89.91 44.02 71.30
CA VAL A 502 89.49 42.85 70.51
C VAL A 502 88.17 42.31 71.06
N THR A 503 87.25 41.97 70.17
CA THR A 503 86.05 41.21 70.52
C THR A 503 86.07 39.86 69.82
N ARG A 504 85.82 38.79 70.58
CA ARG A 504 85.83 37.42 70.06
C ARG A 504 84.51 36.74 70.39
N ALA A 505 83.83 36.25 69.37
CA ALA A 505 82.80 35.24 69.54
C ALA A 505 83.50 33.89 69.58
N ARG A 506 83.35 33.13 70.66
CA ARG A 506 84.08 31.89 70.88
C ARG A 506 83.22 30.83 71.55
N ILE A 507 83.42 29.58 71.19
CA ILE A 507 82.75 28.44 71.80
C ILE A 507 83.69 27.74 72.78
N MET A 508 83.11 27.15 73.81
CA MET A 508 83.83 26.26 74.72
C MET A 508 83.70 24.82 74.23
N GLY A 509 84.84 24.18 73.93
CA GLY A 509 84.89 22.76 73.59
C GLY A 509 84.75 21.85 74.80
N PRO A 510 84.62 20.53 74.60
CA PRO A 510 84.39 19.55 75.67
C PRO A 510 85.52 19.49 76.72
N ASN A 511 86.72 19.96 76.38
CA ASN A 511 87.88 19.99 77.26
C ASN A 511 88.06 21.36 77.98
N GLY A 512 87.06 22.25 77.94
CA GLY A 512 87.10 23.58 78.55
C GLY A 512 87.93 24.62 77.78
N THR A 513 88.47 24.26 76.61
CA THR A 513 89.25 25.16 75.75
C THR A 513 88.36 26.02 74.87
N PHE A 514 88.71 27.30 74.72
CA PHE A 514 87.97 28.22 73.85
C PHE A 514 88.49 28.20 72.40
N THR A 515 87.56 28.07 71.45
CA THR A 515 87.82 28.23 70.01
C THR A 515 87.10 29.48 69.51
N ASN A 516 87.81 30.39 68.86
CA ASN A 516 87.20 31.60 68.30
C ASN A 516 86.44 31.25 67.01
N LEU A 517 85.14 31.56 66.98
CA LEU A 517 84.31 31.48 65.77
C LEU A 517 84.49 32.75 64.91
N ALA A 518 84.57 33.92 65.55
CA ALA A 518 84.78 35.19 64.88
C ALA A 518 85.59 36.14 65.78
N VAL A 519 86.46 36.95 65.16
CA VAL A 519 87.34 37.90 65.86
C VAL A 519 87.29 39.24 65.14
N ASN A 520 87.02 40.31 65.89
CA ASN A 520 87.24 41.68 65.45
C ASN A 520 88.35 42.28 66.29
N ALA A 521 89.51 42.55 65.68
CA ALA A 521 90.68 43.14 66.33
C ALA A 521 90.84 44.66 66.06
N THR A 522 89.81 45.30 65.53
CA THR A 522 89.79 46.75 65.31
C THR A 522 89.55 47.45 66.64
N GLN A 523 90.40 48.43 66.98
CA GLN A 523 90.30 49.18 68.24
C GLN A 523 89.06 50.08 68.26
N GLN A 524 88.19 49.86 69.24
CA GLN A 524 86.89 50.51 69.34
C GLN A 524 86.94 51.69 70.33
N LYS A 525 87.20 52.90 69.80
CA LYS A 525 87.55 54.10 70.57
C LYS A 525 86.46 55.17 70.64
N SER A 526 85.25 54.91 70.13
CA SER A 526 84.20 55.92 70.02
C SER A 526 83.69 56.40 71.39
N THR A 527 83.69 57.72 71.60
CA THR A 527 83.10 58.34 72.79
C THR A 527 81.58 58.55 72.70
N ALA A 528 81.02 58.41 71.50
CA ALA A 528 79.58 58.34 71.26
C ALA A 528 79.13 56.88 71.13
N TRP A 529 77.85 56.61 71.45
CA TRP A 529 77.24 55.30 71.18
C TRP A 529 77.35 54.96 69.70
N THR A 530 77.99 53.83 69.40
CA THR A 530 78.10 53.29 68.05
C THR A 530 78.08 51.76 68.11
N SER A 531 78.07 51.10 66.96
CA SER A 531 78.15 49.64 66.89
C SER A 531 79.24 49.17 65.95
N TYR A 532 79.66 47.93 66.15
CA TYR A 532 80.55 47.22 65.24
C TYR A 532 80.14 45.76 65.15
N PHE A 533 80.56 45.10 64.07
CA PHE A 533 80.27 43.69 63.84
C PHE A 533 81.48 42.81 64.15
N VAL A 534 81.21 41.65 64.71
CA VAL A 534 82.14 40.52 64.83
C VAL A 534 81.60 39.43 63.91
N THR A 535 82.17 39.35 62.71
CA THR A 535 81.64 38.53 61.61
C THR A 535 82.71 37.50 61.21
N PRO A 536 82.38 36.19 61.18
CA PRO A 536 83.24 35.18 60.57
C PRO A 536 83.25 35.34 59.04
N ALA A 537 84.26 34.78 58.35
CA ALA A 537 84.35 34.85 56.89
C ALA A 537 83.15 34.19 56.18
N THR A 538 82.65 33.11 56.75
CA THR A 538 81.41 32.40 56.38
C THR A 538 80.70 31.99 57.66
N PRO A 539 79.37 31.80 57.68
CA PRO A 539 78.69 31.30 58.87
C PRO A 539 79.32 30.01 59.42
N VAL A 540 79.59 29.96 60.72
CA VAL A 540 80.34 28.85 61.37
C VAL A 540 79.47 28.14 62.40
N ASP A 541 79.48 26.81 62.42
CA ASP A 541 78.71 26.00 63.36
C ASP A 541 79.01 26.37 64.82
N ILE A 542 77.95 26.60 65.60
CA ILE A 542 78.02 26.83 67.03
C ILE A 542 77.92 25.46 67.73
N THR A 543 79.02 24.74 67.83
CA THR A 543 79.04 23.33 68.31
C THR A 543 79.10 23.18 69.84
N GLY A 544 79.08 24.29 70.57
CA GLY A 544 79.10 24.30 72.03
C GLY A 544 78.64 25.64 72.60
N PRO A 545 78.65 25.82 73.93
CA PRO A 545 78.21 27.06 74.56
C PRO A 545 79.02 28.25 74.04
N LEU A 546 78.30 29.27 73.54
CA LEU A 546 78.87 30.46 72.94
C LEU A 546 79.16 31.52 74.01
N TYR A 547 80.31 32.19 73.86
CA TYR A 547 80.74 33.29 74.71
C TYR A 547 81.23 34.46 73.85
N LEU A 548 80.94 35.68 74.30
CA LEU A 548 81.54 36.89 73.77
C LEU A 548 82.64 37.36 74.72
N ASN A 549 83.88 37.37 74.25
CA ASN A 549 85.02 37.88 75.00
C ASN A 549 85.37 39.28 74.51
N PHE A 550 85.42 40.23 75.44
CA PHE A 550 85.92 41.57 75.20
C PHE A 550 87.30 41.72 75.85
N GLU A 551 88.31 41.96 75.02
CA GLU A 551 89.63 42.36 75.45
C GLU A 551 89.67 43.88 75.49
N LEU A 552 89.91 44.43 76.67
CA LEU A 552 89.74 45.83 76.99
C LEU A 552 91.09 46.42 77.41
N ASN A 553 91.51 47.50 76.77
CA ASN A 553 92.76 48.18 77.10
C ASN A 553 92.45 49.46 77.88
N TYR A 554 93.09 49.63 79.05
CA TYR A 554 92.91 50.79 79.92
C TYR A 554 94.23 51.52 80.14
N THR A 555 94.22 52.84 80.00
CA THR A 555 95.36 53.73 80.33
C THR A 555 95.20 54.41 81.70
N GLY A 556 94.11 54.14 82.42
CA GLY A 556 93.83 54.64 83.77
C GLY A 556 92.70 53.85 84.43
N THR A 557 92.47 54.08 85.73
CA THR A 557 91.59 53.25 86.58
C THR A 557 90.39 54.00 87.17
N ASN A 558 90.25 55.29 86.90
CA ASN A 558 89.14 56.11 87.38
C ASN A 558 87.96 56.13 86.38
N THR A 559 86.89 56.83 86.74
CA THR A 559 85.64 56.89 85.94
C THR A 559 85.83 57.49 84.55
N ALA A 560 86.90 58.25 84.30
CA ALA A 560 87.20 58.81 82.97
C ALA A 560 87.66 57.75 81.96
N HIS A 561 87.92 56.53 82.41
CA HIS A 561 88.36 55.41 81.59
C HIS A 561 87.30 54.31 81.43
N ASP A 562 86.06 54.52 81.90
CA ASP A 562 84.99 53.52 81.79
C ASP A 562 84.66 53.19 80.33
N ILE A 563 84.53 51.90 80.05
CA ILE A 563 84.02 51.36 78.78
C ILE A 563 82.60 50.87 79.02
N GLN A 564 81.64 51.26 78.20
CA GLN A 564 80.23 50.87 78.34
C GLN A 564 79.80 49.99 77.17
N ILE A 565 79.23 48.83 77.48
CA ILE A 565 78.66 47.89 76.51
C ILE A 565 77.14 47.95 76.62
N GLY A 566 76.49 48.18 75.48
CA GLY A 566 75.03 48.26 75.33
C GLY A 566 74.46 47.00 74.69
N GLN A 567 73.42 47.17 73.87
CA GLN A 567 72.76 46.07 73.17
C GLN A 567 73.75 45.22 72.39
N ILE A 568 73.53 43.90 72.43
CA ILE A 568 74.26 42.96 71.60
C ILE A 568 73.23 42.11 70.84
N ILE A 569 73.39 42.02 69.53
CA ILE A 569 72.52 41.23 68.65
C ILE A 569 73.36 40.14 68.01
N LEU A 570 72.97 38.89 68.23
CA LEU A 570 73.55 37.74 67.58
C LEU A 570 72.66 37.35 66.39
N THR A 571 73.25 37.22 65.20
CA THR A 571 72.53 36.66 64.04
C THR A 571 73.02 35.24 63.80
N THR A 572 72.07 34.32 63.68
CA THR A 572 72.29 32.89 63.40
C THR A 572 71.54 32.46 62.16
N VAL A 573 72.06 31.43 61.46
CA VAL A 573 71.41 30.81 60.30
C VAL A 573 71.49 29.28 60.44
N GLU A 574 70.61 28.56 59.76
CA GLU A 574 70.62 27.09 59.63
C GLU A 574 71.67 26.59 58.62
#